data_AF-A0AAW6GZU3-F1
#
_entry.id   AF-A0AAW6GZU3-F1
#
_cell.length_a   1.000
_cell.length_b   1.000
_cell.length_c   1.000
_cell.angle_alpha   90.00
_cell.angle_beta   90.00
_cell.angle_gamma   90.00
#
_symmetry.space_group_name_H-M   'P 1'
#
loop_
_entity.id
_entity.type
_entity.pdbx_description
1 polymer ?
#
loop_
_entity_poly.entity_id
_entity_poly.type
_entity_poly.pdbx_seq_one_letter_code
_entity_poly.pdbx_strand_id
1 'polypeptide(L)'
;MILAICLLLPLFCGCSSDDSSEMNEHPTINDIQFTEQGSKREVLYAIDGSKGLTLDESIRSQISIAANKTISGDGFTFSEEFDTDNLSSLPDYSTVKQWSDKAVAKAKTSYWVRYQLPSQVAMFKLRIAYVDGINVGVEHNAAQKIVIENKNANVSAQGQNYVTEYEMPHLMEGNTYVEHEVTAGGNKVLNYAMEWNDHMKHSRWVAYSYDAITGVKNVTRSDDAWAVDPLLPESMRVDNSWHTNDGFDRGHLCASDDRSFSTEANKQTFY
;
A
#
# COMPACT_ATOMS: atom_id res chain seq x y z
N MET A 1 -86.71 -24.32 35.97
CA MET A 1 -85.91 -23.07 35.90
C MET A 1 -85.35 -22.94 34.50
N ILE A 2 -85.88 -21.97 33.73
CA ILE A 2 -85.25 -21.19 32.62
C ILE A 2 -84.57 -22.03 31.51
N LEU A 3 -85.16 -22.33 30.34
CA LEU A 3 -85.66 -21.52 29.19
C LEU A 3 -84.60 -20.62 28.52
N ALA A 4 -84.14 -20.96 27.31
CA ALA A 4 -84.19 -20.08 26.12
C ALA A 4 -83.49 -20.70 24.89
N ILE A 5 -84.17 -20.53 23.76
CA ILE A 5 -83.84 -20.85 22.36
C ILE A 5 -82.98 -19.73 21.76
N CYS A 6 -82.05 -20.03 20.85
CA CYS A 6 -81.57 -19.11 19.78
C CYS A 6 -80.96 -19.95 18.62
N LEU A 7 -81.68 -20.23 17.54
CA LEU A 7 -81.82 -19.46 16.28
C LEU A 7 -80.51 -19.24 15.50
N LEU A 8 -80.37 -20.00 14.41
CA LEU A 8 -79.54 -19.71 13.24
C LEU A 8 -80.12 -18.49 12.48
N LEU A 9 -79.25 -17.57 12.06
CA LEU A 9 -79.42 -16.65 10.92
C LEU A 9 -78.03 -16.25 10.36
N PRO A 10 -77.87 -16.09 9.04
CA PRO A 10 -76.60 -15.73 8.40
C PRO A 10 -76.43 -14.21 8.32
N LEU A 11 -75.19 -13.73 8.42
CA LEU A 11 -74.83 -12.35 8.10
C LEU A 11 -73.56 -12.35 7.25
N PHE A 12 -73.74 -12.09 5.96
CA PHE A 12 -72.70 -11.52 5.12
C PHE A 12 -72.37 -10.13 5.67
N CYS A 13 -71.10 -9.87 5.95
CA CYS A 13 -70.56 -8.52 5.97
C CYS A 13 -69.19 -8.57 5.28
N GLY A 14 -69.15 -8.12 4.02
CA GLY A 14 -67.89 -7.79 3.39
C GLY A 14 -67.32 -6.54 4.04
N CYS A 15 -66.06 -6.60 4.44
CA CYS A 15 -65.18 -5.44 4.44
C CYS A 15 -63.90 -5.90 3.74
N SER A 16 -63.61 -5.26 2.61
CA SER A 16 -62.28 -5.30 2.04
C SER A 16 -61.28 -4.79 3.09
N SER A 17 -60.19 -5.52 3.24
CA SER A 17 -58.92 -4.89 3.48
C SER A 17 -58.04 -5.42 2.37
N ASP A 18 -57.85 -4.59 1.37
CA ASP A 18 -56.80 -4.72 0.38
C ASP A 18 -55.51 -5.05 1.11
N ASP A 19 -55.14 -6.33 1.14
CA ASP A 19 -53.77 -6.73 1.44
C ASP A 19 -52.97 -6.62 0.14
N SER A 20 -53.03 -5.44 -0.48
CA SER A 20 -51.95 -4.96 -1.31
C SER A 20 -50.91 -4.42 -0.35
N SER A 21 -50.18 -5.31 0.32
CA SER A 21 -48.81 -4.98 0.66
C SER A 21 -48.16 -4.62 -0.67
N GLU A 22 -48.02 -3.33 -0.94
CA GLU A 22 -47.07 -2.86 -1.93
C GLU A 22 -45.74 -3.51 -1.54
N MET A 23 -45.40 -4.60 -2.23
CA MET A 23 -44.07 -5.17 -2.20
C MET A 23 -43.19 -4.04 -2.74
N ASN A 24 -42.64 -3.23 -1.84
CA ASN A 24 -41.63 -2.26 -2.20
C ASN A 24 -40.49 -3.06 -2.83
N GLU A 25 -40.45 -3.07 -4.17
CA GLU A 25 -39.39 -3.75 -4.90
C GLU A 25 -38.06 -3.13 -4.48
N HIS A 26 -37.23 -3.96 -3.84
CA HIS A 26 -35.88 -3.58 -3.45
C HIS A 26 -35.05 -3.28 -4.71
N PRO A 27 -34.33 -2.15 -4.78
CA PRO A 27 -33.50 -1.83 -5.94
C PRO A 27 -32.46 -2.91 -6.23
N THR A 28 -32.29 -3.20 -7.51
CA THR A 28 -31.37 -4.20 -8.06
C THR A 28 -30.19 -3.53 -8.76
N ILE A 29 -29.23 -4.35 -9.20
CA ILE A 29 -28.12 -3.88 -10.04
C ILE A 29 -28.59 -3.18 -11.33
N ASN A 30 -29.78 -3.52 -11.84
CA ASN A 30 -30.29 -2.94 -13.08
C ASN A 30 -30.81 -1.52 -12.91
N ASP A 31 -31.14 -1.13 -11.66
CA ASP A 31 -31.60 0.21 -11.31
C ASP A 31 -30.43 1.21 -11.22
N ILE A 32 -29.20 0.71 -11.15
CA ILE A 32 -27.98 1.51 -11.21
C ILE A 32 -27.77 1.99 -12.64
N GLN A 33 -28.10 3.27 -12.87
CA GLN A 33 -27.81 3.97 -14.12
C GLN A 33 -26.32 4.25 -14.25
N PHE A 34 -25.78 4.03 -15.45
CA PHE A 34 -24.42 4.47 -15.79
C PHE A 34 -24.41 5.98 -15.99
N THR A 35 -23.49 6.65 -15.29
CA THR A 35 -23.36 8.11 -15.28
C THR A 35 -22.06 8.58 -15.91
N GLU A 36 -21.13 7.66 -16.22
CA GLU A 36 -19.89 7.93 -16.95
C GLU A 36 -19.58 6.78 -17.90
N GLN A 37 -18.99 7.07 -19.06
CA GLN A 37 -18.64 6.04 -20.03
C GLN A 37 -17.57 5.08 -19.47
N GLY A 38 -17.78 3.77 -19.67
CA GLY A 38 -16.83 2.73 -19.26
C GLY A 38 -16.91 2.35 -17.78
N SER A 39 -17.82 2.95 -17.01
CA SER A 39 -18.07 2.56 -15.63
C SER A 39 -18.71 1.16 -15.54
N LYS A 40 -18.58 0.56 -14.36
CA LYS A 40 -19.12 -0.73 -13.98
C LYS A 40 -20.06 -0.54 -12.79
N ARG A 41 -20.95 -1.50 -12.60
CA ARG A 41 -21.93 -1.52 -11.50
C ARG A 41 -21.86 -2.82 -10.74
N GLU A 42 -22.03 -2.74 -9.43
CA GLU A 42 -22.09 -3.90 -8.54
C GLU A 42 -23.07 -3.60 -7.40
N VAL A 43 -23.57 -4.64 -6.74
CA VAL A 43 -24.31 -4.52 -5.49
C VAL A 43 -23.44 -5.13 -4.40
N LEU A 44 -23.05 -4.31 -3.44
CA LEU A 44 -22.31 -4.72 -2.26
C LEU A 44 -23.24 -4.91 -1.08
N TYR A 45 -22.81 -5.72 -0.12
CA TYR A 45 -23.55 -5.94 1.12
C TYR A 45 -22.88 -5.19 2.26
N ALA A 46 -23.59 -4.28 2.89
CA ALA A 46 -23.16 -3.57 4.09
C ALA A 46 -23.21 -4.50 5.31
N ILE A 47 -22.25 -5.42 5.37
CA ILE A 47 -22.09 -6.47 6.39
C ILE A 47 -20.58 -6.64 6.64
N ASP A 48 -20.20 -6.75 7.90
CA ASP A 48 -18.80 -6.95 8.30
C ASP A 48 -18.28 -8.29 7.76
N GLY A 49 -17.11 -8.26 7.10
CA GLY A 49 -16.49 -9.45 6.51
C GLY A 49 -17.14 -9.97 5.22
N SER A 50 -18.07 -9.23 4.63
CA SER A 50 -18.62 -9.54 3.30
C SER A 50 -17.58 -9.38 2.18
N LYS A 51 -17.88 -9.95 1.01
CA LYS A 51 -17.04 -9.79 -0.19
C LYS A 51 -16.94 -8.31 -0.56
N GLY A 52 -15.72 -7.81 -0.75
CA GLY A 52 -15.47 -6.46 -1.20
C GLY A 52 -15.52 -6.28 -2.73
N LEU A 53 -15.41 -5.03 -3.14
CA LEU A 53 -15.25 -4.57 -4.50
C LEU A 53 -13.77 -4.52 -4.89
N THR A 54 -13.41 -5.22 -5.96
CA THR A 54 -12.11 -5.07 -6.63
C THR A 54 -12.21 -3.94 -7.65
N LEU A 55 -11.49 -2.83 -7.44
CA LEU A 55 -11.48 -1.70 -8.38
C LEU A 55 -10.47 -1.88 -9.53
N ASP A 56 -9.34 -2.55 -9.27
CA ASP A 56 -8.29 -2.88 -10.25
C ASP A 56 -7.64 -4.21 -9.83
N GLU A 57 -7.58 -5.18 -10.74
CA GLU A 57 -7.02 -6.53 -10.47
C GLU A 57 -5.52 -6.51 -10.13
N SER A 58 -4.80 -5.43 -10.49
CA SER A 58 -3.39 -5.25 -10.09
C SER A 58 -3.24 -4.82 -8.63
N ILE A 59 -4.33 -4.36 -7.99
CA ILE A 59 -4.36 -3.98 -6.58
C ILE A 59 -4.94 -5.16 -5.80
N ARG A 60 -4.14 -5.74 -4.89
CA ARG A 60 -4.55 -6.91 -4.09
C ARG A 60 -5.60 -6.58 -3.01
N SER A 61 -5.82 -5.29 -2.72
CA SER A 61 -6.79 -4.82 -1.75
C SER A 61 -8.18 -4.64 -2.37
N GLN A 62 -9.22 -4.84 -1.57
CA GLN A 62 -10.62 -4.56 -1.93
C GLN A 62 -11.20 -3.46 -1.04
N ILE A 63 -12.28 -2.85 -1.50
CA ILE A 63 -13.11 -1.96 -0.68
C ILE A 63 -14.33 -2.74 -0.19
N SER A 64 -14.66 -2.61 1.09
CA SER A 64 -15.83 -3.23 1.69
C SER A 64 -16.72 -2.18 2.33
N ILE A 65 -17.97 -2.56 2.61
CA ILE A 65 -18.93 -1.73 3.33
C ILE A 65 -19.33 -2.46 4.61
N ALA A 66 -19.04 -1.87 5.76
CA ALA A 66 -19.38 -2.41 7.06
C ALA A 66 -20.89 -2.28 7.35
N ALA A 67 -21.38 -2.98 8.39
CA ALA A 67 -22.79 -2.95 8.79
C ALA A 67 -23.33 -1.53 9.03
N ASN A 68 -22.47 -0.66 9.60
CA ASN A 68 -22.75 0.74 9.88
C ASN A 68 -22.60 1.66 8.65
N LYS A 69 -22.52 1.10 7.44
CA LYS A 69 -22.37 1.84 6.17
C LYS A 69 -21.02 2.53 5.99
N THR A 70 -20.01 2.18 6.78
CA THR A 70 -18.65 2.68 6.55
C THR A 70 -18.01 1.96 5.37
N ILE A 71 -17.50 2.72 4.41
CA ILE A 71 -16.68 2.26 3.30
C ILE A 71 -15.22 2.32 3.74
N SER A 72 -14.47 1.23 3.54
CA SER A 72 -13.03 1.18 3.83
C SER A 72 -12.33 0.06 3.05
N GLY A 73 -11.00 0.16 2.92
CA GLY A 73 -10.17 -0.90 2.37
C GLY A 73 -8.68 -0.61 2.57
N ASP A 74 -7.86 -1.65 2.73
CA ASP A 74 -6.43 -1.50 3.04
C ASP A 74 -5.71 -0.72 1.93
N GLY A 75 -5.11 0.42 2.29
CA GLY A 75 -4.41 1.31 1.36
C GLY A 75 -5.30 2.25 0.55
N PHE A 76 -6.63 2.14 0.67
CA PHE A 76 -7.57 3.06 0.06
C PHE A 76 -7.86 4.26 0.97
N THR A 77 -7.97 5.43 0.35
CA THR A 77 -8.48 6.64 0.99
C THR A 77 -9.57 7.27 0.12
N PHE A 78 -10.46 8.02 0.74
CA PHE A 78 -11.67 8.56 0.13
C PHE A 78 -11.70 10.08 0.29
N SER A 79 -12.22 10.77 -0.71
CA SER A 79 -12.55 12.20 -0.58
C SER A 79 -13.69 12.42 0.40
N GLU A 80 -13.93 13.68 0.76
CA GLU A 80 -15.23 14.09 1.29
C GLU A 80 -16.37 13.78 0.31
N GLU A 81 -17.61 13.77 0.84
CA GLU A 81 -18.81 13.58 0.03
C GLU A 81 -18.98 14.74 -0.95
N PHE A 82 -19.06 14.43 -2.24
CA PHE A 82 -19.59 15.37 -3.22
C PHE A 82 -21.10 15.12 -3.36
N ASP A 83 -21.90 16.18 -3.24
CA ASP A 83 -23.35 16.14 -3.45
C ASP A 83 -23.68 16.05 -4.95
N THR A 84 -23.20 14.97 -5.56
CA THR A 84 -23.38 14.66 -6.97
C THR A 84 -23.71 13.18 -7.14
N ASP A 85 -24.84 12.92 -7.78
CA ASP A 85 -25.33 11.59 -8.11
C ASP A 85 -24.79 11.10 -9.47
N ASN A 86 -23.60 11.58 -9.88
CA ASN A 86 -23.05 11.32 -11.20
C ASN A 86 -21.50 11.36 -11.19
N LEU A 87 -20.86 10.28 -11.66
CA LEU A 87 -19.40 10.18 -11.74
C LEU A 87 -18.77 11.22 -12.68
N SER A 88 -19.41 11.53 -13.81
CA SER A 88 -18.93 12.53 -14.78
C SER A 88 -19.01 13.97 -14.25
N SER A 89 -19.83 14.21 -13.22
CA SER A 89 -20.00 15.52 -12.58
C SER A 89 -19.10 15.71 -11.35
N LEU A 90 -18.29 14.71 -10.98
CA LEU A 90 -17.29 14.87 -9.93
C LEU A 90 -16.31 16.00 -10.31
N PRO A 91 -16.05 16.96 -9.40
CA PRO A 91 -14.96 17.92 -9.58
C PRO A 91 -13.62 17.23 -9.81
N ASP A 92 -12.65 17.96 -10.34
CA ASP A 92 -11.30 17.44 -10.52
C ASP A 92 -10.72 17.00 -9.17
N TYR A 93 -9.97 15.88 -9.15
CA TYR A 93 -9.40 15.32 -7.92
C TYR A 93 -8.47 16.29 -7.20
N SER A 94 -7.87 17.25 -7.92
CA SER A 94 -7.01 18.29 -7.33
C SER A 94 -7.75 19.25 -6.40
N THR A 95 -9.09 19.29 -6.47
CA THR A 95 -9.92 20.10 -5.57
C THR A 95 -10.22 19.41 -4.23
N VAL A 96 -9.89 18.12 -4.08
CA VAL A 96 -10.10 17.37 -2.85
C VAL A 96 -9.17 17.91 -1.76
N LYS A 97 -9.76 18.49 -0.71
CA LYS A 97 -9.01 19.14 0.38
C LYS A 97 -8.44 18.17 1.40
N GLN A 98 -9.12 17.03 1.59
CA GLN A 98 -8.81 16.06 2.62
C GLN A 98 -9.10 14.64 2.14
N TRP A 99 -8.28 13.71 2.61
CA TRP A 99 -8.40 12.28 2.35
C TRP A 99 -8.61 11.56 3.68
N SER A 100 -9.60 10.68 3.74
CA SER A 100 -9.92 9.86 4.91
C SER A 100 -9.72 8.39 4.59
N ASP A 101 -9.31 7.58 5.56
CA ASP A 101 -9.24 6.11 5.44
C ASP A 101 -10.63 5.47 5.31
N LYS A 102 -11.68 6.24 5.63
CA LYS A 102 -13.07 5.83 5.64
C LYS A 102 -13.98 6.85 4.97
N ALA A 103 -15.05 6.38 4.37
CA ALA A 103 -16.19 7.19 3.94
C ALA A 103 -17.50 6.57 4.43
N VAL A 104 -18.62 7.31 4.34
CA VAL A 104 -19.95 6.78 4.62
C VAL A 104 -20.62 6.46 3.28
N ALA A 105 -21.20 5.27 3.13
CA ALA A 105 -22.03 4.93 1.98
C ALA A 105 -23.38 5.66 2.10
N LYS A 106 -23.47 6.80 1.42
CA LYS A 106 -24.68 7.64 1.38
C LYS A 106 -25.29 7.56 -0.01
N ALA A 107 -26.59 7.34 -0.11
CA ALA A 107 -27.25 7.27 -1.41
C ALA A 107 -27.10 8.60 -2.18
N LYS A 108 -26.95 8.49 -3.50
CA LYS A 108 -26.84 9.60 -4.45
C LYS A 108 -25.63 10.51 -4.25
N THR A 109 -24.53 9.95 -3.74
CA THR A 109 -23.26 10.67 -3.59
C THR A 109 -22.14 9.99 -4.36
N SER A 110 -21.13 10.78 -4.72
CA SER A 110 -19.94 10.32 -5.40
C SER A 110 -18.68 10.73 -4.65
N TYR A 111 -17.64 9.92 -4.81
CA TYR A 111 -16.37 10.02 -4.12
C TYR A 111 -15.25 9.86 -5.15
N TRP A 112 -14.17 10.60 -4.95
CA TRP A 112 -12.88 10.13 -5.40
C TRP A 112 -12.37 9.08 -4.41
N VAL A 113 -11.78 8.02 -4.95
CA VAL A 113 -11.10 6.97 -4.20
C VAL A 113 -9.66 6.92 -4.66
N ARG A 114 -8.73 6.99 -3.72
CA ARG A 114 -7.29 7.06 -3.95
C ARG A 114 -6.60 5.82 -3.41
N TYR A 115 -5.70 5.25 -4.21
CA TYR A 115 -4.78 4.19 -3.78
C TYR A 115 -3.33 4.58 -4.14
N GLN A 116 -2.45 4.62 -3.15
CA GLN A 116 -1.05 5.01 -3.32
C GLN A 116 -0.18 3.78 -3.63
N LEU A 117 0.47 3.79 -4.78
CA LEU A 117 1.55 2.85 -5.13
C LEU A 117 2.91 3.57 -5.04
N PRO A 118 4.04 2.85 -4.98
CA PRO A 118 5.37 3.47 -4.86
C PRO A 118 5.70 4.50 -5.95
N SER A 119 5.22 4.30 -7.18
CA SER A 119 5.53 5.14 -8.35
C SER A 119 4.30 5.80 -8.99
N GLN A 120 3.10 5.59 -8.45
CA GLN A 120 1.87 6.14 -9.01
C GLN A 120 0.75 6.24 -7.98
N VAL A 121 -0.21 7.13 -8.22
CA VAL A 121 -1.50 7.16 -7.53
C VAL A 121 -2.56 6.68 -8.49
N ALA A 122 -3.36 5.70 -8.06
CA ALA A 122 -4.57 5.32 -8.76
C ALA A 122 -5.76 6.10 -8.18
N MET A 123 -6.41 6.90 -9.03
CA MET A 123 -7.57 7.71 -8.69
C MET A 123 -8.82 7.15 -9.36
N PHE A 124 -9.66 6.46 -8.58
CA PHE A 124 -10.94 5.91 -9.03
C PHE A 124 -12.07 6.88 -8.70
N LYS A 125 -13.16 6.77 -9.44
CA LYS A 125 -14.43 7.38 -9.08
C LYS A 125 -15.38 6.30 -8.59
N LEU A 126 -16.07 6.57 -7.49
CA LEU A 126 -17.06 5.68 -6.88
C LEU A 126 -18.34 6.48 -6.62
N ARG A 127 -19.49 5.94 -7.00
CA ARG A 127 -20.80 6.50 -6.74
C ARG A 127 -21.64 5.48 -6.00
N ILE A 128 -22.31 5.93 -4.96
CA ILE A 128 -23.27 5.14 -4.20
C ILE A 128 -24.66 5.50 -4.75
N ALA A 129 -25.17 4.70 -5.68
CA ALA A 129 -26.43 4.98 -6.36
C ALA A 129 -27.63 4.85 -5.41
N TYR A 130 -27.62 3.84 -4.54
CA TYR A 130 -28.64 3.64 -3.52
C TYR A 130 -28.08 2.92 -2.29
N VAL A 131 -28.79 3.06 -1.18
CA VAL A 131 -28.59 2.29 0.05
C VAL A 131 -29.97 1.78 0.46
N ASP A 132 -30.16 0.46 0.45
CA ASP A 132 -31.43 -0.20 0.78
C ASP A 132 -31.19 -1.37 1.73
N GLY A 133 -31.40 -1.13 3.02
CA GLY A 133 -31.07 -2.09 4.08
C GLY A 133 -29.59 -2.46 4.08
N ILE A 134 -29.30 -3.72 3.73
CA ILE A 134 -27.92 -4.21 3.57
C ILE A 134 -27.39 -4.03 2.15
N ASN A 135 -28.24 -3.82 1.15
CA ASN A 135 -27.83 -3.70 -0.24
C ASN A 135 -27.34 -2.28 -0.52
N VAL A 136 -26.15 -2.16 -1.10
CA VAL A 136 -25.59 -0.88 -1.55
C VAL A 136 -25.25 -1.00 -3.02
N GLY A 137 -26.01 -0.28 -3.85
CA GLY A 137 -25.74 -0.20 -5.28
C GLY A 137 -24.61 0.76 -5.55
N VAL A 138 -23.56 0.28 -6.21
CA VAL A 138 -22.37 1.07 -6.52
C VAL A 138 -22.13 1.14 -8.02
N GLU A 139 -21.64 2.30 -8.46
CA GLU A 139 -21.08 2.52 -9.78
C GLU A 139 -19.62 2.97 -9.61
N HIS A 140 -18.69 2.43 -10.38
CA HIS A 140 -17.29 2.84 -10.32
C HIS A 140 -16.64 2.84 -11.70
N ASN A 141 -15.57 3.61 -11.88
CA ASN A 141 -14.80 3.62 -13.13
C ASN A 141 -13.34 3.23 -12.90
N ALA A 142 -12.66 2.88 -14.00
CA ALA A 142 -11.24 2.61 -14.01
C ALA A 142 -10.43 3.82 -13.49
N ALA A 143 -9.29 3.52 -12.86
CA ALA A 143 -8.46 4.58 -12.29
C ALA A 143 -7.86 5.48 -13.37
N GLN A 144 -7.85 6.78 -13.08
CA GLN A 144 -6.87 7.71 -13.62
C GLN A 144 -5.54 7.45 -12.91
N LYS A 145 -4.51 7.08 -13.66
CA LYS A 145 -3.17 6.80 -13.10
C LYS A 145 -2.32 8.06 -13.17
N ILE A 146 -1.90 8.55 -12.01
CA ILE A 146 -1.04 9.72 -11.86
C ILE A 146 0.35 9.19 -11.51
N VAL A 147 1.33 9.40 -12.37
CA VAL A 147 2.72 9.03 -12.07
C VAL A 147 3.22 9.93 -10.95
N ILE A 148 3.81 9.33 -9.91
CA ILE A 148 4.52 10.05 -8.87
C ILE A 148 6.00 10.00 -9.23
N GLU A 149 6.59 11.16 -9.44
CA GLU A 149 8.04 11.27 -9.53
C GLU A 149 8.64 11.12 -8.12
N ASN A 150 9.28 9.97 -7.86
CA ASN A 150 10.07 9.80 -6.65
C ASN A 150 11.43 10.51 -6.83
N LYS A 151 11.48 11.79 -6.46
CA LYS A 151 12.70 12.61 -6.55
C LYS A 151 13.86 12.10 -5.68
N ASN A 152 13.57 11.25 -4.70
CA ASN A 152 14.59 10.64 -3.85
C ASN A 152 15.08 9.29 -4.42
N ALA A 153 14.44 8.74 -5.46
CA ALA A 153 14.92 7.51 -6.08
C ALA A 153 16.25 7.77 -6.80
N ASN A 154 17.19 6.85 -6.66
CA ASN A 154 18.38 6.83 -7.49
C ASN A 154 18.05 6.23 -8.86
N VAL A 155 18.93 6.47 -9.83
CA VAL A 155 18.92 5.80 -11.13
C VAL A 155 20.10 4.85 -11.17
N SER A 156 19.86 3.60 -11.55
CA SER A 156 20.94 2.62 -11.68
C SER A 156 21.91 3.00 -12.79
N ALA A 157 23.20 2.89 -12.48
CA ALA A 157 24.27 2.92 -13.46
C ALA A 157 24.73 1.50 -13.79
N GLN A 158 25.46 1.33 -14.89
CA GLN A 158 25.96 0.00 -15.27
C GLN A 158 26.85 -0.58 -14.15
N GLY A 159 26.44 -1.73 -13.62
CA GLY A 159 27.15 -2.42 -12.53
C GLY A 159 26.79 -1.94 -11.11
N GLN A 160 25.80 -1.06 -10.96
CA GLN A 160 25.27 -0.59 -9.68
C GLN A 160 23.77 -0.89 -9.62
N ASN A 161 23.45 -2.15 -9.37
CA ASN A 161 22.07 -2.63 -9.48
C ASN A 161 21.27 -2.42 -8.19
N TYR A 162 21.94 -2.32 -7.04
CA TYR A 162 21.26 -2.18 -5.74
C TYR A 162 21.03 -0.73 -5.35
N VAL A 163 21.63 0.25 -6.05
CA VAL A 163 21.44 1.68 -5.76
C VAL A 163 19.97 2.12 -5.76
N THR A 164 19.09 1.39 -6.44
CA THR A 164 17.65 1.66 -6.52
C THR A 164 16.81 0.92 -5.47
N GLU A 165 17.43 0.10 -4.60
CA GLU A 165 16.75 -0.62 -3.52
C GLU A 165 16.25 0.35 -2.44
N TYR A 166 15.23 -0.08 -1.69
CA TYR A 166 14.49 0.79 -0.77
C TYR A 166 15.31 1.33 0.41
N GLU A 167 16.37 0.63 0.82
CA GLU A 167 17.27 1.04 1.89
C GLU A 167 18.29 2.10 1.46
N MET A 168 18.46 2.35 0.16
CA MET A 168 19.49 3.25 -0.35
C MET A 168 19.05 4.71 -0.24
N PRO A 169 19.79 5.56 0.49
CA PRO A 169 19.58 6.99 0.45
C PRO A 169 19.85 7.56 -0.94
N HIS A 170 19.24 8.72 -1.24
CA HIS A 170 19.51 9.43 -2.48
C HIS A 170 21.00 9.84 -2.57
N LEU A 171 21.63 9.53 -3.70
CA LEU A 171 23.05 9.81 -3.92
C LEU A 171 23.33 11.31 -3.96
N MET A 172 24.48 11.70 -3.41
CA MET A 172 24.99 13.06 -3.48
C MET A 172 26.10 13.18 -4.51
N GLU A 173 25.95 14.18 -5.38
CA GLU A 173 26.96 14.54 -6.35
C GLU A 173 28.32 14.81 -5.68
N GLY A 174 29.38 14.23 -6.25
CA GLY A 174 30.75 14.35 -5.73
C GLY A 174 31.16 13.26 -4.72
N ASN A 175 30.21 12.48 -4.18
CA ASN A 175 30.53 11.29 -3.41
C ASN A 175 30.68 10.05 -4.30
N THR A 176 31.32 9.00 -3.79
CA THR A 176 31.51 7.73 -4.51
C THR A 176 30.61 6.66 -3.93
N TYR A 177 29.75 6.06 -4.75
CA TYR A 177 28.90 4.94 -4.35
C TYR A 177 29.57 3.59 -4.64
N VAL A 178 29.50 2.68 -3.67
CA VAL A 178 30.11 1.35 -3.73
C VAL A 178 29.12 0.29 -3.24
N GLU A 179 29.02 -0.83 -3.97
CA GLU A 179 28.23 -2.01 -3.61
C GLU A 179 29.17 -3.19 -3.36
N HIS A 180 29.13 -3.77 -2.15
CA HIS A 180 29.85 -5.00 -1.83
C HIS A 180 28.90 -6.18 -1.94
N GLU A 181 29.20 -7.10 -2.84
CA GLU A 181 28.41 -8.32 -3.06
C GLU A 181 29.15 -9.56 -2.60
N VAL A 182 28.39 -10.60 -2.27
CA VAL A 182 28.90 -11.97 -2.09
C VAL A 182 28.02 -12.96 -2.83
N THR A 183 28.52 -14.18 -3.02
CA THR A 183 27.70 -15.27 -3.57
C THR A 183 27.13 -16.12 -2.45
N ALA A 184 25.80 -16.16 -2.31
CA ALA A 184 25.10 -16.99 -1.34
C ALA A 184 24.04 -17.86 -2.04
N GLY A 185 24.10 -19.18 -1.84
CA GLY A 185 23.16 -20.11 -2.46
C GLY A 185 23.17 -20.10 -4.00
N GLY A 186 24.30 -19.72 -4.62
CA GLY A 186 24.45 -19.61 -6.08
C GLY A 186 24.00 -18.27 -6.66
N ASN A 187 23.46 -17.35 -5.85
CA ASN A 187 23.03 -16.02 -6.28
C ASN A 187 23.97 -14.94 -5.75
N LYS A 188 24.09 -13.85 -6.51
CA LYS A 188 24.69 -12.61 -6.01
C LYS A 188 23.73 -11.95 -5.02
N VAL A 189 24.27 -11.57 -3.87
CA VAL A 189 23.53 -10.93 -2.79
C VAL A 189 24.33 -9.73 -2.34
N LEU A 190 23.66 -8.58 -2.20
CA LEU A 190 24.24 -7.40 -1.58
C LEU A 190 24.61 -7.71 -0.13
N ASN A 191 25.87 -7.51 0.23
CA ASN A 191 26.32 -7.55 1.61
C ASN A 191 26.04 -6.22 2.29
N TYR A 192 26.59 -5.14 1.75
CA TYR A 192 26.23 -3.76 2.09
C TYR A 192 26.61 -2.85 0.94
N ALA A 193 26.04 -1.66 0.91
CA ALA A 193 26.50 -0.58 0.06
C ALA A 193 26.89 0.63 0.91
N MET A 194 27.72 1.51 0.37
CA MET A 194 28.11 2.74 1.03
C MET A 194 28.19 3.91 0.06
N GLU A 195 28.00 5.12 0.58
CA GLU A 195 28.38 6.35 -0.10
C GLU A 195 29.59 6.96 0.61
N TRP A 196 30.73 7.02 -0.07
CA TRP A 196 32.00 7.53 0.42
C TRP A 196 32.16 9.03 0.16
N ASN A 197 32.49 9.78 1.21
CA ASN A 197 32.87 11.18 1.11
C ASN A 197 34.41 11.29 1.14
N ASP A 198 35.00 11.65 -0.01
CA ASP A 198 36.45 11.70 -0.14
C ASP A 198 37.11 12.81 0.70
N HIS A 199 36.41 13.91 0.93
CA HIS A 199 36.93 15.01 1.74
C HIS A 199 37.02 14.62 3.23
N MET A 200 36.01 13.93 3.74
CA MET A 200 35.96 13.45 5.12
C MET A 200 36.72 12.13 5.31
N LYS A 201 37.08 11.44 4.22
CA LYS A 201 37.70 10.11 4.24
C LYS A 201 36.88 9.12 5.08
N HIS A 202 35.57 9.16 4.87
CA HIS A 202 34.61 8.37 5.62
C HIS A 202 33.32 8.17 4.81
N SER A 203 32.60 7.08 5.07
CA SER A 203 31.25 6.89 4.52
C SER A 203 30.28 7.91 5.10
N ARG A 204 29.45 8.52 4.25
CA ARG A 204 28.30 9.32 4.66
C ARG A 204 27.17 8.44 5.19
N TRP A 205 26.99 7.27 4.57
CA TRP A 205 26.08 6.23 5.02
C TRP A 205 26.59 4.86 4.58
N VAL A 206 26.16 3.84 5.31
CA VAL A 206 26.28 2.42 4.96
C VAL A 206 24.86 1.83 5.06
N ALA A 207 24.38 1.20 3.98
CA ALA A 207 23.01 0.71 3.86
C ALA A 207 23.02 -0.77 3.49
N TYR A 208 22.15 -1.53 4.14
CA TYR A 208 22.10 -2.98 3.99
C TYR A 208 20.81 -3.57 4.58
N SER A 209 20.36 -4.70 4.06
CA SER A 209 19.18 -5.42 4.56
C SER A 209 19.55 -6.51 5.57
N TYR A 210 18.62 -6.86 6.46
CA TYR A 210 18.73 -8.01 7.35
C TYR A 210 17.55 -8.95 7.10
N ASP A 211 17.81 -10.08 6.46
CA ASP A 211 16.78 -11.01 5.98
C ASP A 211 17.14 -12.48 6.27
N ALA A 212 16.33 -13.39 5.74
CA ALA A 212 16.49 -14.83 5.93
C ALA A 212 17.79 -15.41 5.32
N ILE A 213 18.51 -14.65 4.49
CA ILE A 213 19.81 -15.02 3.92
C ILE A 213 20.92 -14.31 4.71
N THR A 214 20.87 -12.97 4.75
CA THR A 214 21.95 -12.14 5.30
C THR A 214 22.04 -12.17 6.82
N GLY A 215 20.93 -12.48 7.50
CA GLY A 215 20.87 -12.57 8.96
C GLY A 215 21.32 -13.92 9.56
N VAL A 216 21.60 -14.92 8.72
CA VAL A 216 22.01 -16.25 9.20
C VAL A 216 23.40 -16.18 9.83
N LYS A 217 23.58 -16.87 10.96
CA LYS A 217 24.88 -16.95 11.67
C LYS A 217 25.59 -18.26 11.31
N ASN A 218 26.38 -18.26 10.24
CA ASN A 218 27.11 -19.44 9.74
C ASN A 218 28.59 -19.45 10.13
N VAL A 219 29.17 -18.27 10.33
CA VAL A 219 30.60 -18.10 10.65
C VAL A 219 30.76 -17.26 11.91
N THR A 220 31.93 -17.33 12.52
CA THR A 220 32.31 -16.39 13.58
C THR A 220 32.93 -15.14 12.98
N ARG A 221 33.08 -14.10 13.80
CA ARG A 221 33.82 -12.88 13.45
C ARG A 221 35.22 -13.24 12.90
N SER A 222 35.62 -12.54 11.84
CA SER A 222 36.97 -12.63 11.29
C SER A 222 37.95 -11.88 12.21
N ASP A 223 39.07 -12.52 12.52
CA ASP A 223 40.13 -11.90 13.32
C ASP A 223 41.04 -11.04 12.43
N ASP A 224 41.29 -9.81 12.86
CA ASP A 224 42.21 -8.82 12.26
C ASP A 224 42.08 -8.66 10.73
N ALA A 225 40.84 -8.65 10.22
CA ALA A 225 40.57 -8.55 8.78
C ALA A 225 40.58 -7.11 8.24
N TRP A 226 41.01 -6.13 9.05
CA TRP A 226 41.04 -4.71 8.67
C TRP A 226 41.90 -4.47 7.44
N ALA A 227 41.26 -4.05 6.36
CA ALA A 227 41.88 -3.86 5.07
C ALA A 227 41.35 -2.62 4.38
N VAL A 228 42.07 -2.17 3.36
CA VAL A 228 41.61 -1.07 2.51
C VAL A 228 40.49 -1.58 1.59
N ASP A 229 39.42 -0.81 1.43
CA ASP A 229 38.37 -1.14 0.47
C ASP A 229 38.91 -1.18 -0.98
N PRO A 230 38.96 -2.36 -1.62
CA PRO A 230 39.49 -2.49 -2.97
C PRO A 230 38.57 -1.87 -4.03
N LEU A 231 37.30 -1.59 -3.71
CA LEU A 231 36.33 -1.02 -4.64
C LEU A 231 36.37 0.52 -4.68
N LEU A 232 36.97 1.17 -3.68
CA LEU A 232 37.23 2.61 -3.74
C LEU A 232 38.37 2.93 -4.71
N PRO A 233 38.36 4.11 -5.38
CA PRO A 233 39.51 4.60 -6.13
C PRO A 233 40.74 4.77 -5.23
N GLU A 234 41.93 4.46 -5.74
CA GLU A 234 43.17 4.48 -4.94
C GLU A 234 43.43 5.79 -4.20
N SER A 235 43.11 6.93 -4.83
CA SER A 235 43.29 8.26 -4.25
C SER A 235 42.39 8.56 -3.05
N MET A 236 41.33 7.77 -2.85
CA MET A 236 40.31 8.01 -1.83
C MET A 236 40.43 7.07 -0.62
N ARG A 237 41.21 6.00 -0.77
CA ARG A 237 41.37 4.93 0.21
C ARG A 237 42.02 5.43 1.51
N VAL A 238 41.57 4.86 2.63
CA VAL A 238 42.18 4.99 3.95
C VAL A 238 42.77 3.64 4.33
N ASP A 239 43.94 3.63 4.95
CA ASP A 239 44.57 2.41 5.45
C ASP A 239 44.77 2.43 6.97
N ASN A 240 45.16 1.28 7.51
CA ASN A 240 45.30 1.09 8.96
C ASN A 240 46.30 2.05 9.64
N SER A 241 47.23 2.66 8.90
CA SER A 241 48.20 3.59 9.48
C SER A 241 47.54 4.88 9.99
N TRP A 242 46.36 5.25 9.45
CA TRP A 242 45.61 6.44 9.85
C TRP A 242 44.96 6.30 11.22
N HIS A 243 44.74 5.07 11.68
CA HIS A 243 44.12 4.74 12.97
C HIS A 243 45.09 4.07 13.95
N THR A 244 46.40 4.16 13.67
CA THR A 244 47.42 3.61 14.57
C THR A 244 47.83 4.67 15.60
N ASN A 245 47.55 4.42 16.88
CA ASN A 245 47.87 5.30 18.02
C ASN A 245 47.18 6.68 17.99
N ASP A 246 46.02 6.82 17.34
CA ASP A 246 45.22 8.05 17.33
C ASP A 246 44.30 8.20 18.56
N GLY A 247 44.13 7.12 19.34
CA GLY A 247 43.28 7.07 20.53
C GLY A 247 41.84 6.61 20.26
N PHE A 248 41.53 6.16 19.03
CA PHE A 248 40.19 5.73 18.62
C PHE A 248 40.19 4.29 18.11
N ASP A 249 39.08 3.59 18.35
CA ASP A 249 38.83 2.28 17.76
C ASP A 249 38.31 2.42 16.32
N ARG A 250 38.64 1.44 15.47
CA ARG A 250 38.01 1.27 14.16
C ARG A 250 36.60 0.71 14.34
N GLY A 251 35.62 1.60 14.36
CA GLY A 251 34.21 1.27 14.56
C GLY A 251 33.54 0.78 13.28
N HIS A 252 32.82 -0.34 13.35
CA HIS A 252 32.01 -0.82 12.23
C HIS A 252 30.71 -0.02 12.11
N LEU A 253 30.29 0.30 10.88
CA LEU A 253 28.93 0.79 10.59
C LEU A 253 27.98 -0.33 10.14
N CYS A 254 28.48 -1.28 9.35
CA CYS A 254 27.86 -2.58 9.17
C CYS A 254 28.53 -3.54 10.16
N ALA A 255 27.82 -3.95 11.21
CA ALA A 255 28.41 -4.78 12.24
C ALA A 255 28.84 -6.14 11.67
N SER A 256 30.07 -6.57 11.96
CA SER A 256 30.58 -7.85 11.47
C SER A 256 29.68 -9.03 11.85
N ASP A 257 29.11 -9.02 13.06
CA ASP A 257 28.21 -10.09 13.51
C ASP A 257 26.95 -10.19 12.65
N ASP A 258 26.42 -9.07 12.15
CA ASP A 258 25.26 -9.04 11.26
C ASP A 258 25.56 -9.60 9.87
N ARG A 259 26.85 -9.75 9.51
CA ARG A 259 27.33 -10.30 8.24
C ARG A 259 28.04 -11.64 8.36
N SER A 260 27.66 -12.43 9.36
CA SER A 260 28.20 -13.77 9.62
C SER A 260 27.56 -14.90 8.79
N PHE A 261 26.79 -14.58 7.75
CA PHE A 261 26.20 -15.59 6.86
C PHE A 261 27.22 -16.23 5.90
N SER A 262 28.36 -15.56 5.67
CA SER A 262 29.53 -16.12 4.98
C SER A 262 30.82 -15.45 5.46
N THR A 263 31.95 -16.15 5.34
CA THR A 263 33.28 -15.58 5.67
C THR A 263 33.61 -14.37 4.80
N GLU A 264 33.24 -14.41 3.52
CA GLU A 264 33.49 -13.29 2.59
C GLU A 264 32.72 -12.04 3.02
N ALA A 265 31.42 -12.17 3.33
CA ALA A 265 30.58 -11.05 3.76
C ALA A 265 31.09 -10.44 5.06
N ASN A 266 31.45 -11.29 6.02
CA ASN A 266 32.00 -10.85 7.30
C ASN A 266 33.32 -10.10 7.10
N LYS A 267 34.22 -10.58 6.24
CA LYS A 267 35.50 -9.89 5.95
C LYS A 267 35.30 -8.53 5.30
N GLN A 268 34.32 -8.40 4.40
CA GLN A 268 34.02 -7.12 3.75
C GLN A 268 33.63 -6.03 4.77
N THR A 269 33.05 -6.36 5.93
CA THR A 269 32.71 -5.33 6.94
C THR A 269 33.93 -4.68 7.61
N PHE A 270 35.13 -5.18 7.36
CA PHE A 270 36.40 -4.65 7.87
C PHE A 270 37.10 -3.74 6.85
N TYR A 271 36.43 -3.39 5.76
CA TYR A 271 36.91 -2.41 4.78
C TYR A 271 36.63 -0.97 5.21
#